data_AF-A0A2T5IZY1-F1
#
_entry.id   AF-A0A2T5IZY1-F1
#
_cell.length_a   1.000
_cell.length_b   1.000
_cell.length_c   1.000
_cell.angle_alpha   90.00
_cell.angle_beta   90.00
_cell.angle_gamma   90.00
#
_symmetry.space_group_name_H-M   'P 1'
#
loop_
_entity.id
_entity.type
_entity.pdbx_description
1 polymer ?
#
loop_
_entity_poly.entity_id
_entity_poly.type
_entity_poly.pdbx_seq_one_letter_code
_entity_poly.pdbx_strand_id
1 'polypeptide(L)' 'MAIFRMILGIFLVLMAPALIYIGLDAQESGIDLGEPNGTRGAALFDLVGMWGMALISFGVGISEILTGKKLLQEGNDDK' A
#
# COMPACT_ATOMS: atom_id res chain seq x y z
N MET A 1 3.59 -17.74 11.15
CA MET A 1 2.68 -16.57 11.02
C MET A 1 3.44 -15.23 11.02
N ALA A 2 4.44 -15.02 11.88
CA ALA A 2 5.18 -13.75 11.97
C ALA A 2 5.98 -13.36 10.70
N ILE A 3 6.61 -14.33 10.03
CA ILE A 3 7.34 -14.10 8.77
C ILE A 3 6.39 -13.62 7.65
N PHE A 4 5.19 -14.21 7.56
CA PHE A 4 4.17 -13.78 6.61
C PHE A 4 3.77 -12.32 6.82
N ARG A 5 3.58 -11.89 8.08
CA ARG A 5 3.26 -10.49 8.42
C ARG A 5 4.37 -9.53 8.01
N MET A 6 5.64 -9.88 8.24
CA MET A 6 6.74 -9.05 7.75
C MET A 6 6.78 -8.95 6.23
N ILE A 7 6.60 -10.06 5.51
CA ILE A 7 6.59 -10.06 4.03
C ILE A 7 5.42 -9.21 3.51
N LEU A 8 4.23 -9.39 4.08
CA LEU A 8 3.05 -8.59 3.76
C LEU A 8 3.29 -7.10 4.02
N GLY A 9 3.89 -6.76 5.16
CA GLY A 9 4.19 -5.39 5.50
C GLY A 9 5.20 -4.74 4.57
N ILE A 10 6.27 -5.45 4.20
CA ILE A 10 7.24 -5.00 3.19
C ILE A 10 6.55 -4.80 1.83
N PHE A 11 5.72 -5.75 1.41
CA PHE A 11 4.95 -5.65 0.17
C PHE A 11 4.05 -4.41 0.16
N LEU A 12 3.33 -4.14 1.24
CA LEU A 12 2.44 -2.98 1.36
C LEU A 12 3.22 -1.65 1.36
N VAL A 13 4.39 -1.60 2.00
CA VAL A 13 5.29 -0.44 1.95
C VAL A 13 5.79 -0.19 0.53
N LEU A 14 6.12 -1.24 -0.22
CA LEU A 14 6.56 -1.13 -1.62
C LEU A 14 5.40 -0.82 -2.59
N MET A 15 4.17 -1.21 -2.25
CA MET A 15 2.98 -0.82 -3.01
C MET A 15 2.70 0.68 -2.94
N ALA A 16 3.02 1.34 -1.83
CA ALA A 16 2.78 2.79 -1.68
C ALA A 16 3.45 3.64 -2.78
N PRO A 17 4.78 3.54 -3.04
CA PRO A 17 5.41 4.27 -4.15
C PRO A 17 4.94 3.77 -5.52
N ALA A 18 4.58 2.49 -5.67
CA ALA A 18 4.05 1.96 -6.92
C ALA A 18 2.67 2.57 -7.28
N LEU A 19 1.79 2.76 -6.29
CA LEU A 19 0.49 3.42 -6.48
C LEU A 19 0.66 4.88 -6.88
N ILE A 20 1.63 5.58 -6.27
CA ILE A 20 1.94 6.97 -6.64
C ILE A 20 2.45 7.02 -8.08
N TYR A 21 3.35 6.12 -8.46
CA TYR A 21 3.86 6.05 -9.83
C TYR A 21 2.75 5.82 -10.86
N ILE A 22 1.87 4.85 -10.60
CA ILE A 22 0.75 4.53 -11.51
C ILE A 22 -0.21 5.70 -11.66
N GLY A 23 -0.53 6.41 -10.58
CA GLY A 23 -1.44 7.55 -10.68
C GLY A 23 -0.80 8.77 -11.36
N LEU A 24 0.52 9.00 -11.20
CA LEU A 24 1.23 10.03 -11.95
C LEU A 24 1.30 9.70 -13.46
N ASP A 25 1.63 8.46 -13.80
CA ASP A 25 1.69 7.96 -15.18
C ASP A 25 0.32 8.05 -15.89
N ALA A 26 -0.76 7.73 -15.16
CA ALA A 26 -2.11 7.86 -15.66
C ALA A 26 -2.53 9.33 -15.87
N GLN A 27 -2.07 10.24 -14.99
CA GLN A 27 -2.28 11.68 -15.15
C GLN A 27 -1.53 12.25 -16.35
N GLU A 28 -0.28 11.85 -16.59
CA GLU A 28 0.52 12.29 -17.75
C GLU A 28 0.00 11.71 -19.07
N SER A 29 -0.54 10.48 -19.05
CA SER A 29 -1.10 9.82 -20.24
C SER A 29 -2.44 10.40 -20.71
N GLY A 30 -2.97 11.44 -20.04
CA GLY A 30 -4.22 12.09 -20.40
C GLY A 30 -5.45 11.20 -20.21
N ILE A 31 -5.34 10.16 -19.40
CA ILE A 31 -6.48 9.32 -19.02
C ILE A 31 -7.30 10.15 -18.02
N ASP A 32 -8.51 10.53 -18.40
CA ASP A 32 -9.44 11.17 -17.47
C ASP A 32 -9.92 10.14 -16.45
N LEU A 33 -9.21 10.07 -15.33
CA LEU A 33 -9.51 9.16 -14.22
C LEU A 33 -10.84 9.49 -13.52
N GLY A 34 -11.43 10.66 -13.82
CA GLY A 34 -12.72 11.11 -13.32
C GLY A 34 -13.89 10.78 -14.24
N GLU A 35 -13.66 10.26 -15.46
CA GLU A 35 -14.76 9.97 -16.39
C GLU A 35 -15.64 8.80 -15.88
N PRO A 36 -16.96 9.00 -15.73
CA PRO A 36 -17.86 7.99 -15.19
C PRO A 36 -18.08 6.76 -16.10
N ASN A 37 -17.53 6.77 -17.32
CA ASN A 37 -17.91 5.86 -18.40
C ASN A 37 -17.03 4.61 -18.59
N GLY A 38 -16.04 4.32 -17.73
CA GLY A 38 -15.23 3.12 -17.97
C GLY A 38 -14.49 2.51 -16.80
N THR A 39 -14.10 3.28 -15.79
CA THR A 39 -13.18 2.79 -14.78
C THR A 39 -13.59 3.27 -13.40
N ARG A 40 -14.57 2.59 -12.78
CA ARG A 40 -14.84 2.73 -11.34
C ARG A 40 -13.59 2.48 -10.48
N GLY A 41 -12.59 1.77 -11.01
CA GLY A 41 -11.26 1.62 -10.40
C GLY A 41 -10.38 2.87 -10.50
N ALA A 42 -10.58 3.75 -11.49
CA ALA A 42 -9.81 4.99 -11.68
C ALA A 42 -10.18 6.09 -10.68
N ALA A 43 -11.42 6.07 -10.16
CA ALA A 43 -11.85 6.99 -9.10
C ALA A 43 -11.07 6.78 -7.78
N LEU A 44 -10.48 5.60 -7.55
CA LEU A 44 -9.57 5.36 -6.42
C LEU A 44 -8.18 6.01 -6.63
N PHE A 45 -7.87 6.41 -7.86
CA PHE A 45 -6.62 7.04 -8.28
C PHE A 45 -6.78 8.50 -8.67
N ASP A 46 -7.92 9.14 -8.37
CA ASP A 46 -7.97 10.60 -8.34
C ASP A 46 -6.89 11.12 -7.38
N LEU A 47 -6.35 12.32 -7.58
CA LEU A 47 -5.14 12.81 -6.92
C LEU A 47 -5.20 12.56 -5.39
N VAL A 48 -6.34 12.85 -4.77
CA VAL A 48 -6.58 12.63 -3.33
C VAL A 48 -6.72 11.14 -2.97
N GLY A 49 -7.36 10.34 -3.82
CA GLY A 49 -7.50 8.90 -3.65
C GLY A 49 -6.17 8.16 -3.74
N MET A 50 -5.30 8.54 -4.69
CA MET A 50 -3.95 7.99 -4.84
C MET A 50 -3.11 8.23 -3.59
N TRP A 51 -3.05 9.47 -3.11
CA TRP A 51 -2.31 9.81 -1.88
C TRP A 51 -2.91 9.14 -0.65
N GLY A 52 -4.24 9.05 -0.56
CA GLY A 52 -4.95 8.36 0.52
C GLY A 52 -4.62 6.86 0.57
N MET A 53 -4.67 6.18 -0.58
CA MET A 53 -4.35 4.75 -0.68
C MET A 53 -2.89 4.49 -0.41
N ALA A 54 -1.98 5.32 -0.92
CA ALA A 54 -0.55 5.21 -0.62
C ALA A 54 -0.26 5.34 0.88
N LEU A 55 -0.92 6.28 1.56
CA LEU A 55 -0.77 6.48 3.01
C LEU A 55 -1.32 5.31 3.82
N ILE A 56 -2.47 4.75 3.42
CA ILE A 56 -3.04 3.55 4.04
C ILE A 56 -2.11 2.34 3.85
N SER A 57 -1.65 2.08 2.62
CA SER A 57 -0.73 0.98 2.32
C SER A 57 0.57 1.10 3.12
N PHE A 58 1.14 2.30 3.21
CA PHE A 58 2.34 2.54 3.99
C PHE A 58 2.11 2.33 5.49
N GLY A 59 1.04 2.90 6.05
CA GLY A 59 0.72 2.78 7.47
C GLY A 59 0.42 1.34 7.91
N VAL A 60 -0.42 0.63 7.14
CA VAL A 60 -0.70 -0.80 7.39
C VAL A 60 0.57 -1.62 7.21
N GLY A 61 1.39 -1.31 6.20
CA GLY A 61 2.65 -2.00 5.95
C GLY A 61 3.64 -1.89 7.12
N ILE A 62 3.82 -0.68 7.68
CA ILE A 62 4.64 -0.48 8.88
C ILE A 62 4.05 -1.23 10.08
N SER A 63 2.73 -1.17 10.28
CA SER A 63 2.06 -1.87 11.38
C SER A 63 2.29 -3.38 11.33
N GLU A 64 2.18 -3.99 10.15
CA GLU A 64 2.44 -5.40 9.93
C GLU A 64 3.93 -5.77 10.15
N ILE A 65 4.87 -4.92 9.74
CA ILE A 65 6.31 -5.12 10.03
C ILE A 65 6.56 -5.09 11.53
N LEU A 66 6.04 -4.09 12.26
CA LEU A 66 6.23 -3.95 13.70
C LEU A 66 5.62 -5.14 14.45
N THR A 67 4.42 -5.55 14.05
CA THR A 67 3.74 -6.70 14.65
C THR A 67 4.47 -8.01 14.34
N GLY A 68 4.96 -8.18 13.12
CA GLY A 68 5.80 -9.32 12.74
C GLY A 68 7.11 -9.38 13.54
N LYS A 69 7.77 -8.24 13.77
CA LYS A 69 8.97 -8.16 14.62
C LYS A 69 8.66 -8.51 16.07
N LYS A 70 7.57 -7.99 16.63
CA LYS A 70 7.15 -8.28 18.01
C LYS A 70 6.91 -9.78 18.22
N LEU A 71 6.16 -10.41 17.32
CA LEU A 71 5.88 -11.85 17.37
C LEU A 71 7.15 -12.71 17.21
N LEU A 72 8.14 -12.24 16.45
CA LEU A 72 9.43 -12.92 16.36
C LEU A 72 10.28 -12.76 17.62
N GLN A 73 10.20 -11.63 18.32
CA GLN A 73 10.89 -11.42 19.58
C GLN A 73 10.27 -12.27 20.70
N GLU A 74 8.95 -12.24 20.85
CA GLU A 74 8.23 -13.06 21.84
C GLU A 74 8.45 -14.56 21.61
N GLY A 75 8.47 -15.02 20.36
CA GLY A 75 8.79 -16.42 20.03
C GLY A 75 10.26 -16.82 20.22
N ASN A 76 11.15 -15.87 20.52
CA ASN A 76 12.58 -16.11 20.75
C ASN A 76 12.95 -15.99 22.24
N ASP A 77 12.17 -15.27 23.04
CA ASP A 77 12.30 -15.20 24.52
C ASP A 77 11.74 -16.44 25.23
N ASP A 78 10.94 -17.26 24.55
CA ASP A 78 10.42 -18.55 25.05
C ASP A 78 11.41 -19.75 24.88
N LYS A 79 12.70 -19.48 24.58
CA LYS A 79 13.78 -20.48 24.49
C LYS A 79 14.93 -20.18 25.43
#